data_AF-A0A815XUY9-F1
#
_entry.id   AF-A0A815XUY9-F1
#
_cell.length_a   1.000
_cell.length_b   1.000
_cell.length_c   1.000
_cell.angle_alpha   90.00
_cell.angle_beta   90.00
_cell.angle_gamma   90.00
#
_symmetry.space_group_name_H-M   'P 1'
#
loop_
_entity.id
_entity.type
_entity.pdbx_description
1 polymer ?
#
loop_
_entity_poly.entity_id
_entity_poly.type
_entity_poly.pdbx_seq_one_letter_code
_entity_poly.pdbx_strand_id
1 'polypeptide(L)'
;MRYPVVEYMALAQVLICSRCMYIGHFQKNCPQKDEVTCKICGAICADLKKHDCHGIAKCIRCGGDHKSSDTKCPKVKDYRAALTRTLVATRNNA
;
A
#
# COMPACT_ATOMS: atom_id res chain seq x y z
N MET A 1 0.51 7.90 39.29
CA MET A 1 -0.26 7.64 38.05
C MET A 1 0.58 6.70 37.18
N ARG A 2 0.21 5.42 37.06
CA ARG A 2 0.92 4.47 36.18
C ARG A 2 0.24 4.51 34.83
N TYR A 3 0.91 5.07 33.82
CA TYR A 3 0.43 4.94 32.44
C TYR A 3 0.62 3.49 32.02
N PRO A 4 -0.43 2.79 31.54
CA PRO A 4 -0.23 1.50 30.93
C PRO A 4 0.72 1.71 29.74
N VAL A 5 1.85 1.00 29.75
CA VAL A 5 2.69 0.89 28.56
C VAL A 5 1.85 0.11 27.56
N VAL A 6 1.05 0.81 26.76
CA VAL A 6 0.60 0.29 25.48
C VAL A 6 1.87 0.09 24.69
N GLU A 7 2.34 -1.16 24.65
CA GLU A 7 3.44 -1.60 23.81
C GLU A 7 3.36 -0.85 22.49
N TYR A 8 4.33 0.05 22.26
CA TYR A 8 4.38 0.88 21.06
C TYR A 8 4.87 -0.03 19.93
N MET A 9 4.03 -0.99 19.56
CA MET A 9 4.24 -1.92 18.46
C MET A 9 4.27 -1.08 17.20
N ALA A 10 5.47 -0.84 16.69
CA ALA A 10 5.67 -0.15 15.43
C ALA A 10 4.85 -0.88 14.36
N LEU A 11 3.75 -0.26 13.94
CA LEU A 11 2.84 -0.84 12.96
C LEU A 11 3.63 -1.24 11.72
N ALA A 12 3.43 -2.46 11.25
CA ALA A 12 4.21 -3.06 10.16
C ALA A 12 4.31 -2.13 8.94
N GLN A 13 5.47 -2.09 8.29
CA GLN A 13 5.62 -1.35 7.04
C GLN A 13 4.93 -2.12 5.92
N VAL A 14 3.95 -1.48 5.26
CA VAL A 14 3.24 -2.09 4.13
C VAL A 14 4.03 -1.81 2.86
N LEU A 15 4.46 -2.89 2.19
CA LEU A 15 5.09 -2.80 0.89
C LEU A 15 4.05 -2.56 -0.19
N ILE A 16 4.10 -1.39 -0.82
CA ILE A 16 3.31 -1.03 -2.00
C ILE A 16 4.21 -1.09 -3.23
N CYS A 17 3.81 -1.87 -4.23
CA CYS A 17 4.54 -1.98 -5.48
C CYS A 17 4.51 -0.65 -6.26
N SER A 18 5.68 -0.15 -6.65
CA SER A 18 5.83 1.10 -7.39
C SER A 18 5.43 1.01 -8.87
N ARG A 19 5.15 -0.19 -9.40
CA ARG A 19 4.62 -0.39 -10.77
C ARG A 19 3.10 -0.42 -10.78
N CYS A 20 2.51 -1.45 -10.17
CA CYS A 20 1.07 -1.67 -10.22
C CYS A 20 0.28 -0.98 -9.10
N MET A 21 0.97 -0.37 -8.12
CA MET A 21 0.35 0.19 -6.91
C MET A 21 -0.44 -0.83 -6.08
N TYR A 22 -0.22 -2.14 -6.22
CA TYR A 22 -0.79 -3.14 -5.31
C TYR A 22 0.11 -3.41 -4.10
N ILE A 23 -0.49 -3.92 -3.02
CA ILE A 23 0.20 -4.27 -1.78
C ILE A 23 0.72 -5.71 -1.82
N GLY A 24 1.79 -5.99 -1.07
CA GLY A 24 2.21 -7.36 -0.76
C GLY A 24 3.28 -7.97 -1.68
N HIS A 25 3.85 -7.20 -2.60
CA HIS A 25 4.97 -7.68 -3.42
C HIS A 25 5.94 -6.56 -3.80
N PHE A 26 7.18 -6.95 -4.10
CA PHE A 26 8.20 -6.05 -4.62
C PHE A 26 8.01 -5.81 -6.11
N GLN A 27 8.49 -4.65 -6.58
CA GLN A 27 8.49 -4.29 -7.99
C GLN A 27 9.10 -5.37 -8.91
N LYS A 28 10.13 -6.09 -8.44
CA LYS A 28 10.79 -7.16 -9.18
C LYS A 28 9.89 -8.39 -9.41
N ASN A 29 8.96 -8.63 -8.50
CA ASN A 29 8.02 -9.76 -8.55
C ASN A 29 6.62 -9.30 -8.99
N CYS A 30 6.53 -8.13 -9.62
CA CYS A 30 5.25 -7.61 -10.10
C CYS A 30 4.79 -8.41 -11.33
N PRO A 31 3.52 -8.86 -11.38
CA PRO A 31 2.98 -9.54 -12.55
C PRO A 31 2.88 -8.59 -13.76
N GLN A 32 2.72 -7.29 -13.53
CA GLN A 32 2.75 -6.26 -14.58
C GLN A 32 4.21 -5.89 -14.89
N LYS A 33 4.78 -6.57 -15.89
CA LYS A 33 6.17 -6.34 -16.33
C LYS A 33 6.30 -5.11 -17.23
N ASP A 34 5.43 -5.00 -18.22
CA ASP A 34 5.52 -4.00 -19.30
C ASP A 34 4.57 -2.81 -19.11
N GLU A 35 3.73 -2.87 -18.08
CA GLU A 35 2.73 -1.85 -17.76
C GLU A 35 3.00 -1.22 -16.40
N VAL A 36 2.73 0.08 -16.30
CA VAL A 36 2.78 0.85 -15.06
C VAL A 36 1.41 1.43 -14.77
N THR A 37 1.01 1.37 -13.51
CA THR A 37 -0.23 1.98 -13.04
C THR A 37 0.07 3.36 -12.48
N CYS A 38 -0.67 4.36 -12.95
CA CYS A 38 -0.54 5.71 -12.47
C CYS A 38 -0.91 5.81 -10.99
N LYS A 39 0.03 6.26 -10.16
CA LYS A 39 -0.18 6.44 -8.71
C LYS A 39 -1.26 7.48 -8.37
N ILE A 40 -1.58 8.37 -9.30
CA ILE A 40 -2.54 9.46 -9.13
C ILE A 40 -3.92 8.98 -9.57
N CYS A 41 -4.14 8.75 -10.87
CA CYS A 41 -5.46 8.41 -11.41
C CYS A 41 -5.79 6.91 -11.44
N GLY A 42 -4.79 6.04 -11.23
CA GLY A 42 -4.99 4.60 -11.26
C GLY A 42 -5.10 3.97 -12.66
N ALA A 43 -4.89 4.73 -13.72
CA ALA A 43 -4.89 4.20 -15.09
C ALA A 43 -3.64 3.34 -15.35
N ILE A 44 -3.83 2.22 -16.05
CA ILE A 44 -2.74 1.36 -16.54
C ILE A 44 -2.22 1.97 -17.84
N CYS A 45 -0.90 2.17 -17.92
CA CYS A 45 -0.22 2.82 -19.04
C CYS A 45 1.10 2.09 -19.32
N ALA A 46 1.58 2.12 -20.56
CA ALA A 46 2.93 1.63 -20.88
C ALA A 46 4.01 2.59 -20.34
N ASP A 47 3.81 3.91 -20.52
CA ASP A 47 4.76 4.95 -20.13
C ASP A 47 4.11 6.01 -19.25
N LEU A 48 4.62 6.18 -18.02
CA LEU A 48 4.12 7.22 -17.11
C LEU A 48 4.45 8.65 -17.58
N LYS A 49 5.46 8.82 -18.45
CA LYS A 49 5.86 10.13 -19.00
C LYS A 49 4.94 10.62 -20.12
N LYS A 50 4.35 9.69 -20.88
CA LYS A 50 3.42 9.99 -21.98
C LYS A 50 1.95 9.87 -21.55
N HIS A 51 1.72 9.48 -20.30
CA HIS A 51 0.39 9.31 -19.76
C HIS A 51 -0.28 10.66 -19.55
N ASP A 52 -1.44 10.84 -20.17
CA ASP A 52 -2.31 11.99 -19.96
C ASP A 52 -3.05 11.90 -18.61
N CYS A 53 -2.41 12.44 -17.57
CA CYS A 53 -2.95 12.42 -16.21
C CYS A 53 -3.71 13.71 -15.92
N HIS A 54 -5.03 13.61 -15.84
CA HIS A 54 -5.92 14.71 -15.48
C HIS A 54 -5.83 15.14 -14.00
N GLY A 55 -4.87 14.59 -13.23
CA GLY A 55 -4.64 14.95 -11.83
C GLY A 55 -5.70 14.46 -10.84
N ILE A 56 -6.75 13.77 -11.31
CA ILE A 56 -7.82 13.21 -10.47
C ILE A 56 -7.23 12.05 -9.67
N ALA A 57 -7.03 12.26 -8.36
CA ALA A 57 -6.46 11.26 -7.48
C ALA A 57 -7.50 10.19 -7.17
N LYS A 58 -7.34 8.99 -7.73
CA LYS A 58 -8.22 7.84 -7.52
C LYS A 58 -7.40 6.63 -7.08
N CYS A 59 -7.81 6.03 -5.97
CA CYS A 59 -7.14 4.84 -5.48
C CYS A 59 -7.65 3.60 -6.23
N ILE A 60 -6.75 2.82 -6.83
CA ILE A 60 -7.13 1.58 -7.53
C ILE A 60 -7.64 0.48 -6.59
N ARG A 61 -7.32 0.56 -5.29
CA ARG A 61 -7.61 -0.49 -4.32
C ARG A 61 -8.95 -0.29 -3.61
N CYS A 62 -9.30 0.96 -3.30
CA CYS A 62 -10.53 1.30 -2.57
C CYS A 62 -11.48 2.21 -3.36
N GLY A 63 -11.07 2.72 -4.52
CA GLY A 63 -11.87 3.63 -5.35
C GLY A 63 -11.98 5.07 -4.83
N GLY A 64 -11.39 5.40 -3.68
CA GLY A 64 -11.51 6.72 -3.05
C GLY A 64 -10.66 7.81 -3.68
N ASP A 65 -10.94 9.06 -3.29
CA ASP A 65 -10.33 10.30 -3.81
C ASP A 65 -8.96 10.59 -3.20
N HIS A 66 -8.04 9.64 -3.32
CA HIS A 66 -6.65 9.81 -2.88
C HIS A 66 -5.70 9.02 -3.77
N LYS A 67 -4.41 9.34 -3.69
CA LYS A 67 -3.37 8.65 -4.45
C LYS A 67 -3.28 7.19 -4.01
N SER A 68 -2.97 6.30 -4.95
CA SER A 68 -2.75 4.89 -4.64
C SER A 68 -1.49 4.64 -3.80
N SER A 69 -0.59 5.61 -3.64
CA SER A 69 0.53 5.50 -2.69
C SER A 69 0.19 6.00 -1.28
N ASP A 70 -1.02 6.56 -1.04
CA ASP A 70 -1.34 7.22 0.22
C ASP A 70 -1.66 6.20 1.33
N THR A 71 -1.17 6.52 2.53
CA THR A 71 -1.39 5.77 3.78
C THR A 71 -2.82 5.88 4.30
N LYS A 72 -3.58 6.87 3.81
CA LYS A 72 -5.00 7.08 4.14
C LYS A 72 -5.94 6.00 3.58
N CYS A 73 -5.44 5.15 2.68
CA CYS A 73 -6.23 4.07 2.08
C CYS A 73 -6.74 3.08 3.15
N PRO A 74 -8.07 2.89 3.30
CA PRO A 74 -8.62 1.95 4.27
C PRO A 74 -8.09 0.52 4.08
N LYS A 75 -7.96 0.06 2.83
CA LYS A 75 -7.41 -1.26 2.51
C LYS A 75 -5.94 -1.42 2.95
N VAL A 76 -5.14 -0.36 2.87
CA VAL A 76 -3.74 -0.38 3.36
C VAL A 76 -3.73 -0.43 4.88
N LYS A 77 -4.62 0.32 5.54
CA LYS A 77 -4.78 0.29 7.00
C LYS A 77 -5.17 -1.11 7.50
N ASP A 78 -6.15 -1.75 6.87
CA ASP A 78 -6.61 -3.09 7.23
C ASP A 78 -5.50 -4.13 7.05
N TYR A 79 -4.79 -4.07 5.91
CA TYR A 79 -3.66 -4.95 5.64
C TYR A 79 -2.52 -4.74 6.64
N ARG A 80 -2.20 -3.48 6.98
CA ARG A 80 -1.20 -3.14 8.00
C ARG A 80 -1.55 -3.74 9.36
N ALA A 81 -2.81 -3.62 9.76
CA ALA A 81 -3.30 -4.17 11.03
C ALA A 81 -3.21 -5.70 11.04
N ALA A 82 -3.61 -6.36 9.95
CA ALA A 82 -3.50 -7.81 9.81
C ALA A 82 -2.04 -8.27 9.87
N LEU A 83 -1.15 -7.63 9.11
CA LEU A 83 0.28 -7.96 9.10
C LEU A 83 0.92 -7.78 10.48
N THR A 84 0.58 -6.70 11.18
CA THR A 84 1.06 -6.45 12.55
C THR A 84 0.61 -7.56 13.50
N ARG A 85 -0.66 -7.98 13.44
CA ARG A 85 -1.18 -9.10 14.25
C ARG A 85 -0.44 -10.40 13.95
N THR A 86 -0.19 -10.72 12.68
CA THR A 86 0.55 -11.92 12.29
C THR A 86 1.98 -11.89 12.83
N LEU A 87 2.69 -10.77 12.68
CA LEU A 87 4.07 -10.64 13.16
C LEU A 87 4.17 -10.77 14.69
N VAL A 88 3.22 -10.20 15.43
CA VAL A 88 3.12 -10.37 16.89
C VAL A 88 2.86 -11.83 17.25
N ALA A 89 1.93 -12.48 16.56
CA ALA A 89 1.63 -13.89 16.80
C ALA A 89 2.84 -14.79 16.49
N THR A 90 3.58 -14.54 15.41
CA THR A 90 4.80 -15.30 15.08
C THR A 90 5.89 -15.10 16.14
N ARG A 91 6.06 -13.87 16.64
CA ARG A 91 7.04 -13.57 17.69
C ARG A 91 6.72 -14.24 19.03
N ASN A 92 5.44 -14.40 19.37
CA ASN A 92 5.03 -15.03 20.63
C ASN A 92 5.03 -16.57 20.59
N ASN A 93 5.24 -17.17 19.42
CA ASN A 93 5.32 -18.63 19.21
C ASN A 93 6.75 -19.12 18.95
N ALA A 94 7.76 -18.27 19.19
CA ALA A 94 9.19 -18.57 19.02
C ALA A 94 9.92 -18.56 20.37
#